data_AF-A0A534Z8Y1-F1
#
_entry.id   AF-A0A534Z8Y1-F1
#
_cell.length_a   1.000
_cell.length_b   1.000
_cell.length_c   1.000
_cell.angle_alpha   90.00
_cell.angle_beta   90.00
_cell.angle_gamma   90.00
#
_symmetry.space_group_name_H-M   'P 1'
#
loop_
_entity.id
_entity.type
_entity.pdbx_description
1 polymer ?
#
loop_
_entity_poly.entity_id
_entity_poly.type
_entity_poly.pdbx_seq_one_letter_code
_entity_poly.pdbx_strand_id
1 'polypeptide(L)'
;MRARLVSPRGGVLERVGFLTSYAAETIAEDARHAGRGACLDLAVDGKGTTNATLAQVRVQFGRLAPFGVRVRVRRGRRHPDPAIRPATKCDDTREELGLGDE
;
A
#
# COMPACT_ATOMS: atom_id res chain seq x y z
N MET A 1 -11.48 4.76 -4.93
CA MET A 1 -10.27 4.43 -4.19
C MET A 1 -9.75 3.10 -4.70
N ARG A 2 -8.43 2.96 -4.73
CA ARG A 2 -7.72 1.76 -5.12
C ARG A 2 -6.63 1.47 -4.08
N ALA A 3 -6.70 0.32 -3.42
CA ALA A 3 -5.62 -0.23 -2.61
C ALA A 3 -4.92 -1.33 -3.39
N ARG A 4 -3.60 -1.30 -3.37
CA ARG A 4 -2.76 -2.37 -3.89
C ARG A 4 -1.80 -2.78 -2.81
N LEU A 5 -1.94 -4.01 -2.34
CA LEU A 5 -1.04 -4.63 -1.40
C LEU A 5 -0.10 -5.56 -2.15
N VAL A 6 1.20 -5.40 -1.92
CA VAL A 6 2.24 -6.30 -2.42
C VAL A 6 2.82 -7.02 -1.22
N SER A 7 2.75 -8.35 -1.23
CA SER A 7 3.38 -9.19 -0.22
C SER A 7 4.77 -9.63 -0.68
N PRO A 8 5.75 -9.73 0.24
CA PRO A 8 7.10 -10.17 -0.09
C PRO A 8 7.15 -11.66 -0.48
N ARG A 9 6.09 -12.42 -0.20
CA ARG A 9 5.95 -13.84 -0.59
C ARG A 9 5.42 -14.03 -2.02
N GLY A 10 5.34 -12.96 -2.83
CA GLY A 10 4.98 -13.04 -4.25
C GLY A 10 3.50 -12.85 -4.57
N GLY A 11 2.68 -12.32 -3.65
CA GLY A 11 1.26 -12.04 -3.88
C GLY A 11 0.98 -10.55 -4.10
N VAL A 12 0.15 -10.23 -5.10
CA VAL A 12 -0.39 -8.88 -5.28
C VAL A 12 -1.90 -8.94 -5.10
N LEU A 13 -2.41 -8.20 -4.11
CA LEU A 13 -3.83 -8.05 -3.88
C LEU A 13 -4.24 -6.62 -4.25
N GLU A 14 -5.21 -6.51 -5.15
CA GLU A 14 -5.76 -5.23 -5.57
C GLU A 14 -7.24 -5.13 -5.20
N ARG A 15 -7.61 -4.02 -4.55
CA ARG A 15 -8.99 -3.69 -4.22
C ARG A 15 -9.34 -2.32 -4.77
N VAL A 16 -10.39 -2.27 -5.59
CA VAL A 16 -10.96 -1.02 -6.12
C VAL A 16 -12.35 -0.85 -5.55
N GLY A 17 -12.65 0.33 -5.01
CA GLY A 17 -13.96 0.61 -4.42
C GLY A 17 -14.02 1.91 -3.64
N PHE A 18 -15.05 2.00 -2.78
CA PHE A 18 -15.19 3.09 -1.82
C PHE A 18 -14.33 2.83 -0.59
N LEU A 19 -13.65 3.87 -0.10
CA LEU A 19 -12.94 3.81 1.17
C LEU A 19 -13.95 3.99 2.32
N THR A 20 -14.69 2.93 2.61
CA THR A 20 -15.52 2.85 3.81
C THR A 20 -14.67 2.44 5.01
N SER A 21 -15.16 2.66 6.23
CA SER A 21 -14.48 2.19 7.45
C SER A 21 -14.25 0.67 7.39
N TYR A 22 -15.25 -0.09 6.96
CA TYR A 22 -15.16 -1.53 6.76
C TYR A 22 -14.07 -1.90 5.74
N ALA A 23 -14.03 -1.23 4.59
CA ALA A 23 -13.00 -1.49 3.58
C ALA A 23 -11.59 -1.19 4.13
N ALA A 24 -11.44 -0.11 4.91
CA ALA A 24 -10.18 0.24 5.53
C ALA A 24 -9.71 -0.81 6.55
N GLU A 25 -10.63 -1.37 7.34
CA GLU A 25 -10.33 -2.47 8.26
C GLU A 25 -9.91 -3.73 7.52
N THR A 26 -10.66 -4.16 6.51
CA THR A 26 -10.30 -5.34 5.71
C THR A 26 -8.91 -5.21 5.07
N ILE A 27 -8.59 -4.03 4.52
CA ILE A 27 -7.26 -3.78 3.93
C ILE A 27 -6.17 -3.82 4.99
N ALA A 28 -6.45 -3.30 6.20
CA ALA A 28 -5.50 -3.35 7.30
C ALA A 28 -5.24 -4.78 7.76
N GLU A 29 -6.27 -5.63 7.82
CA GLU A 29 -6.12 -7.05 8.13
C GLU A 29 -5.33 -7.80 7.06
N ASP A 30 -5.64 -7.57 5.78
CA ASP A 30 -4.93 -8.15 4.65
C ASP A 30 -3.43 -7.78 4.66
N ALA A 31 -3.14 -6.51 4.96
CA ALA A 31 -1.78 -6.00 5.13
C ALA A 31 -1.04 -6.66 6.31
N ARG A 32 -1.73 -6.88 7.44
CA ARG A 32 -1.17 -7.62 8.58
C ARG A 32 -0.88 -9.08 8.21
N HIS A 33 -1.75 -9.70 7.42
CA HIS A 33 -1.59 -11.08 6.98
C HIS A 33 -0.43 -11.25 5.98
N ALA A 34 -0.22 -10.27 5.11
CA ALA A 34 0.94 -10.24 4.20
C ALA A 34 2.28 -10.16 4.94
N GLY A 35 2.29 -9.60 6.16
CA GLY A 35 3.42 -9.67 7.07
C GLY A 35 4.60 -8.74 6.74
N ARG A 36 5.72 -8.99 7.41
CA ARG A 36 6.90 -8.11 7.42
C ARG A 36 7.51 -7.99 6.02
N GLY A 37 7.63 -6.75 5.52
CA GLY A 37 8.09 -6.44 4.16
C GLY A 37 6.97 -6.15 3.17
N ALA A 38 5.70 -6.30 3.57
CA ALA A 38 4.56 -5.96 2.73
C ALA A 38 4.47 -4.45 2.47
N CYS A 39 3.91 -4.10 1.33
CA CYS A 39 3.78 -2.73 0.88
C CYS A 39 2.34 -2.43 0.47
N LEU A 40 1.71 -1.51 1.17
CA LEU A 40 0.35 -1.07 0.91
C LEU A 40 0.37 0.29 0.22
N ASP A 41 -0.02 0.31 -1.05
CA ASP A 41 -0.24 1.54 -1.80
C ASP A 41 -1.74 1.87 -1.87
N LEU A 42 -2.10 3.06 -1.44
CA LEU A 42 -3.49 3.48 -1.24
C LEU A 42 -3.76 4.77 -2.02
N ALA A 43 -4.45 4.65 -3.14
CA ALA A 43 -4.91 5.78 -3.94
C ALA A 43 -6.37 6.11 -3.55
N VAL A 44 -6.59 7.28 -2.93
CA VAL A 44 -7.93 7.71 -2.54
C VAL A 44 -8.49 8.67 -3.58
N ASP A 45 -9.41 8.17 -4.42
CA ASP A 45 -10.19 8.96 -5.37
C ASP A 45 -11.50 9.43 -4.71
N GLY A 46 -11.76 10.74 -4.74
CA GLY A 46 -13.00 11.33 -4.27
C GLY A 46 -13.10 12.82 -4.59
N LYS A 47 -14.26 13.26 -5.09
CA LYS A 47 -14.58 14.68 -5.27
C LYS A 47 -14.72 15.27 -3.85
N GLY A 48 -13.68 15.94 -3.36
CA GLY A 48 -13.62 16.44 -1.96
C GLY A 48 -12.58 15.75 -1.06
N THR A 49 -11.67 14.92 -1.59
CA THR A 49 -10.57 14.35 -0.79
C THR A 49 -9.60 15.45 -0.34
N THR A 50 -9.77 15.93 0.89
CA THR A 50 -8.94 16.96 1.52
C THR A 50 -7.66 16.35 2.12
N ASN A 51 -6.64 17.18 2.36
CA ASN A 51 -5.40 16.75 3.01
C ASN A 51 -5.69 16.19 4.40
N ALA A 52 -6.71 16.71 5.10
CA ALA A 52 -7.20 16.20 6.37
C ALA A 52 -7.68 14.74 6.27
N THR A 53 -8.47 14.40 5.24
CA THR A 53 -8.92 13.02 4.99
C THR A 53 -7.74 12.10 4.73
N LEU A 54 -6.77 12.53 3.91
CA LEU A 54 -5.55 11.75 3.68
C LEU A 54 -4.71 11.56 4.95
N ALA A 55 -4.63 12.59 5.80
CA ALA A 55 -3.91 12.52 7.07
C ALA A 55 -4.57 11.51 8.02
N GLN A 56 -5.91 11.50 8.12
CA GLN A 56 -6.62 10.49 8.90
C GLN A 56 -6.39 9.07 8.37
N VAL A 57 -6.42 8.89 7.05
CA VAL A 57 -6.09 7.60 6.42
C VAL A 57 -4.65 7.19 6.76
N ARG A 58 -3.69 8.11 6.68
CA ARG A 58 -2.28 7.82 7.06
C ARG A 58 -2.15 7.43 8.53
N VAL A 59 -2.88 8.06 9.45
CA VAL A 59 -2.86 7.69 10.87
C VAL A 59 -3.47 6.29 11.06
N GLN A 60 -4.62 6.02 10.44
CA GLN A 60 -5.30 4.73 10.52
C GLN A 60 -4.43 3.58 9.98
N PHE A 61 -3.74 3.77 8.86
CA PHE A 61 -2.84 2.74 8.32
C PHE A 61 -1.42 2.80 8.91
N GLY A 62 -1.04 3.89 9.57
CA GLY A 62 0.24 4.04 10.27
C GLY A 62 0.42 3.03 11.41
N ARG A 63 -0.70 2.54 11.98
CA ARG A 63 -0.70 1.40 12.93
C ARG A 63 -0.15 0.10 12.35
N LEU A 64 0.06 0.02 11.03
CA LEU A 64 0.65 -1.14 10.34
C LEU A 64 2.18 -1.11 10.27
N ALA A 65 2.81 0.05 10.52
CA ALA A 65 4.27 0.19 10.56
C ALA A 65 4.96 -0.79 11.54
N PRO A 66 4.48 -1.01 12.78
CA PRO A 66 5.08 -1.99 13.69
C PRO A 66 4.97 -3.44 13.20
N PHE A 67 4.01 -3.75 12.30
CA PHE A 67 3.89 -5.07 11.66
C PHE A 67 4.86 -5.23 10.47
N GLY A 68 5.70 -4.23 10.19
CA GLY A 68 6.65 -4.23 9.09
C GLY A 68 6.02 -3.97 7.73
N VAL A 69 4.83 -3.36 7.70
CA VAL A 69 4.14 -2.97 6.48
C VAL A 69 4.50 -1.52 6.14
N ARG A 70 4.98 -1.27 4.93
CA ARG A 70 5.19 0.09 4.41
C ARG A 70 3.92 0.61 3.78
N VAL A 71 3.41 1.73 4.25
CA VAL A 71 2.17 2.35 3.74
C VAL A 71 2.50 3.60 2.93
N ARG A 72 2.03 3.65 1.68
CA ARG A 72 2.02 4.85 0.84
C ARG A 72 0.59 5.26 0.57
N VAL A 73 0.20 6.44 1.03
CA VAL A 73 -1.13 7.01 0.76
C VAL A 73 -0.97 8.15 -0.23
N ARG A 74 -1.65 8.06 -1.36
CA ARG A 74 -1.62 9.05 -2.44
C ARG A 74 -3.06 9.49 -2.77
N ARG A 75 -3.20 10.73 -3.23
CA ARG A 75 -4.45 11.19 -3.83
C ARG A 75 -4.60 10.53 -5.19
N GLY A 76 -5.68 9.78 -5.38
CA GLY A 76 -6.04 9.27 -6.69
C GLY A 76 -6.50 10.43 -7.55
N ARG A 77 -5.83 10.69 -8.68
CA ARG A 77 -6.37 11.57 -9.71
C ARG A 77 -7.34 10.72 -10.52
N ARG A 78 -8.58 11.19 -10.66
CA ARG A 78 -9.59 10.59 -11.52
C ARG A 78 -9.02 10.54 -12.94
N HIS A 79 -8.46 9.40 -13.34
CA HIS A 79 -8.06 9.16 -14.72
C HIS A 79 -8.66 7.83 -15.18
N PRO A 80 -9.39 7.82 -16.32
CA PRO A 80 -9.76 6.59 -16.99
C PRO A 80 -8.55 6.14 -17.83
N ASP A 81 -7.62 5.37 -17.27
CA ASP A 81 -6.70 4.55 -18.09
C ASP A 81 -5.96 3.47 -17.26
N PRO A 82 -5.84 2.22 -17.77
CA PRO A 82 -5.18 1.08 -17.10
C PRO A 82 -3.64 1.10 -17.04
N ALA A 83 -2.95 2.19 -17.40
CA ALA A 83 -1.50 2.28 -17.26
C ALA A 83 -1.03 2.60 -15.82
N ILE A 84 -1.47 1.84 -14.83
CA ILE A 84 -0.81 1.86 -13.52
C ILE A 84 0.42 0.98 -13.66
N ARG A 85 1.52 1.63 -14.05
CA ARG A 85 2.86 1.06 -13.98
C ARG A 85 2.96 0.28 -12.68
N PRO A 86 3.32 -1.00 -12.72
CA PRO A 86 3.32 -1.79 -11.52
C PRO A 86 4.31 -1.12 -10.58
N ALA A 87 3.86 -0.76 -9.38
CA ALA A 87 4.78 -0.59 -8.27
C ALA A 87 5.30 -2.00 -7.95
N THR A 88 6.13 -2.55 -8.83
CA THR A 88 6.77 -3.86 -8.68
C THR A 88 7.85 -3.77 -7.61
N LYS A 89 8.41 -2.59 -7.37
CA LYS A 89 9.45 -2.46 -6.35
C LYS A 89 9.00 -1.57 -5.19
N CYS A 90 8.40 -2.22 -4.19
CA CYS A 90 8.82 -1.89 -2.83
C CYS A 90 10.12 -2.62 -2.46
N ASP A 91 10.69 -3.42 -3.36
CA ASP A 91 12.09 -3.81 -3.30
C ASP A 91 12.99 -2.68 -3.82
N ASP A 92 13.25 -1.72 -2.95
CA ASP A 92 14.56 -1.07 -2.97
C ASP A 92 15.13 -1.26 -1.56
N THR A 93 16.34 -1.83 -1.52
CA THR A 93 17.10 -2.30 -0.36
C THR A 93 16.71 -3.67 0.22
N ARG A 94 17.14 -4.76 -0.44
CA ARG A 94 18.10 -5.75 0.12
C ARG A 94 18.22 -7.03 -0.75
N GLU A 95 18.84 -6.88 -1.91
CA GLU A 95 19.66 -7.90 -2.57
C GLU A 95 20.89 -7.09 -3.03
N GLU A 96 22.00 -7.11 -2.32
CA GLU A 96 23.05 -8.14 -2.43
C GLU A 96 23.63 -8.48 -1.04
N LEU A 97 23.58 -9.76 -0.67
CA LEU A 97 24.44 -10.35 0.36
C LEU A 97 25.40 -11.29 -0.36
N GLY A 98 26.72 -11.08 -0.24
CA GLY A 98 27.70 -12.08 -0.65
C GLY A 98 29.13 -11.56 -0.72
N LEU A 99 29.94 -11.93 0.28
CA LEU A 99 31.40 -11.87 0.23
C LEU A 99 31.93 -12.65 -1.00
N GLY A 100 33.01 -12.15 -1.57
CA GLY A 100 33.98 -12.92 -2.32
C GLY A 100 35.37 -12.45 -1.91
N ASP A 101 35.92 -13.08 -0.88
CA ASP A 101 37.36 -13.13 -0.62
C ASP A 101 38.05 -13.80 -1.82
N GLU A 102 39.02 -13.14 -2.45
CA GLU A 102 40.41 -13.63 -2.64
C GLU A 102 41.32 -12.48 -3.10
#